data_AF-A0A520A8Y8-F1
#
_entry.id   AF-A0A520A8Y8-F1
#
_cell.length_a   1.000
_cell.length_b   1.000
_cell.length_c   1.000
_cell.angle_alpha   90.00
_cell.angle_beta   90.00
_cell.angle_gamma   90.00
#
_symmetry.space_group_name_H-M   'P 1'
#
loop_
_entity.id
_entity.type
_entity.pdbx_description
1 polymer ?
#
loop_
_entity_poly.entity_id
_entity_poly.type
_entity_poly.pdbx_seq_one_letter_code
_entity_poly.pdbx_strand_id
1 'polypeptide(L)'
;MKSKQPIPVFTAVVMRVLPLRFTQLDKVQSVSDCNFKLLLKSKVDSGTFADNLDQYLIHLLSEFADPDTVYNFQLLKGKKLISKLVYNKPATNKIAP
;
A
#
# COMPACT_ATOMS: atom_id res chain seq x y z
N MET A 1 3.94 -30.22 6.62
CA MET A 1 4.92 -29.10 6.57
C MET A 1 4.15 -27.85 6.17
N LYS A 2 4.24 -26.74 6.93
CA LYS A 2 3.61 -25.48 6.50
C LYS A 2 4.35 -24.99 5.27
N SER A 3 3.82 -25.28 4.08
CA SER A 3 4.35 -24.75 2.83
C SER A 3 4.38 -23.24 2.95
N LYS A 4 5.58 -22.67 3.02
CA LYS A 4 5.78 -21.22 2.90
C LYS A 4 5.39 -20.90 1.46
N GLN A 5 4.17 -20.45 1.24
CA GLN A 5 3.78 -19.90 -0.05
C GLN A 5 4.79 -18.79 -0.41
N PRO A 6 5.28 -18.73 -1.66
CA PRO A 6 6.20 -17.69 -2.07
C PRO A 6 5.51 -16.34 -1.89
N ILE A 7 6.16 -15.42 -1.18
CA ILE A 7 5.68 -14.04 -1.04
C ILE A 7 5.64 -13.43 -2.45
N PRO A 8 4.52 -12.86 -2.90
CA PRO A 8 4.46 -12.22 -4.21
C PRO A 8 5.51 -11.12 -4.35
N VAL A 9 6.08 -11.00 -5.56
CA VAL A 9 7.16 -10.05 -5.86
C VAL A 9 6.78 -8.64 -5.42
N PHE A 10 5.56 -8.20 -5.75
CA PHE A 10 5.04 -6.90 -5.34
C PHE A 10 5.07 -6.70 -3.82
N THR A 11 4.58 -7.66 -3.05
CA THR A 11 4.57 -7.60 -1.58
C THR A 11 5.99 -7.48 -1.02
N ALA A 12 6.95 -8.23 -1.56
CA ALA A 12 8.36 -8.14 -1.16
C ALA A 12 8.98 -6.78 -1.48
N VAL A 13 8.68 -6.23 -2.66
CA VAL A 13 9.12 -4.89 -3.09
C VAL A 13 8.56 -3.83 -2.15
N VAL A 14 7.24 -3.82 -1.91
CA VAL A 14 6.58 -2.87 -0.99
C VAL A 14 7.18 -2.91 0.40
N MET A 15 7.35 -4.11 0.97
CA MET A 15 7.88 -4.30 2.32
C MET A 15 9.34 -3.85 2.47
N ARG A 16 10.12 -3.81 1.38
CA ARG A 16 11.53 -3.43 1.40
C ARG A 16 11.77 -2.00 0.96
N VAL A 17 11.10 -1.54 -0.09
CA VAL A 17 11.34 -0.25 -0.73
C VAL A 17 10.66 0.89 0.02
N LEU A 18 9.41 0.71 0.48
CA LEU A 18 8.70 1.78 1.18
C LEU A 18 9.43 2.26 2.45
N PRO A 19 9.93 1.38 3.34
CA PRO A 19 10.71 1.82 4.51
C PRO A 19 12.03 2.53 4.14
N LEU A 20 12.66 2.16 3.01
CA LEU A 20 13.89 2.78 2.54
C LEU A 20 13.64 4.17 1.94
N ARG A 21 12.56 4.32 1.17
CA ARG A 21 12.21 5.57 0.50
C ARG A 21 11.59 6.60 1.45
N PHE A 22 10.76 6.14 2.38
CA PHE A 22 9.99 7.00 3.28
C PHE A 22 10.42 6.79 4.72
N THR A 23 11.44 7.54 5.15
CA THR A 23 11.93 7.53 6.55
C THR A 23 10.89 8.03 7.56
N GLN A 24 9.82 8.65 7.08
CA GLN A 24 8.63 9.04 7.84
C GLN A 24 7.74 7.86 8.23
N LEU A 25 7.86 6.72 7.54
CA LEU A 25 7.20 5.48 7.95
C LEU A 25 7.94 4.89 9.14
N ASP A 26 7.18 4.57 10.18
CA ASP A 26 7.64 3.81 11.33
C ASP A 26 7.70 2.32 10.99
N LYS A 27 6.65 1.83 10.30
CA LYS A 27 6.52 0.42 9.96
C LYS A 27 5.65 0.22 8.71
N VAL A 28 6.03 -0.75 7.89
CA VAL A 28 5.19 -1.31 6.83
C VAL A 28 4.82 -2.72 7.25
N GLN A 29 3.53 -3.05 7.22
CA GLN A 29 3.02 -4.36 7.57
C GLN A 29 2.14 -4.89 6.43
N SER A 30 2.52 -6.03 5.88
CA SER A 30 1.63 -6.82 5.03
C SER A 30 0.59 -7.53 5.90
N VAL A 31 -0.69 -7.27 5.63
CA VAL A 31 -1.84 -7.99 6.20
C VAL A 31 -2.17 -9.20 5.32
N SER A 32 -2.00 -9.04 4.02
CA SER A 32 -2.08 -10.07 2.99
C SER A 32 -1.27 -9.58 1.79
N ASP A 33 -1.12 -10.41 0.76
CA ASP A 33 -0.37 -10.08 -0.45
C ASP A 33 -0.74 -8.75 -1.12
N CYS A 34 -2.00 -8.32 -0.97
CA CYS A 34 -2.54 -7.12 -1.61
C CYS A 34 -3.06 -6.08 -0.60
N ASN A 35 -2.87 -6.29 0.71
CA ASN A 35 -3.33 -5.37 1.75
C ASN A 35 -2.18 -5.00 2.68
N PHE A 36 -1.90 -3.71 2.78
CA PHE A 36 -0.77 -3.18 3.54
C PHE A 36 -1.23 -2.13 4.54
N LYS A 37 -0.62 -2.15 5.73
CA LYS A 37 -0.72 -1.11 6.73
C LYS A 37 0.60 -0.35 6.77
N LEU A 38 0.52 0.96 6.57
CA LEU A 38 1.63 1.90 6.58
C LEU A 38 1.51 2.75 7.84
N LEU A 39 2.37 2.52 8.82
CA LEU A 39 2.37 3.27 10.08
C LEU A 39 3.29 4.47 9.92
N LEU A 40 2.72 5.66 10.07
CA LEU A 40 3.43 6.95 10.10
C LEU A 40 3.95 7.27 11.49
N LYS A 41 5.12 7.90 11.54
CA LYS A 41 5.66 8.51 12.76
C LYS A 41 4.76 9.66 13.23
N SER A 42 4.60 9.80 14.55
CA SER A 42 3.68 10.77 15.16
C SER A 42 3.92 12.23 14.79
N LYS A 43 5.16 12.61 14.44
CA LYS A 43 5.54 14.00 14.13
C LYS A 43 5.33 14.39 12.65
N VAL A 44 4.94 13.45 11.80
CA VAL A 44 4.84 13.68 10.35
C VAL A 44 3.51 14.34 9.99
N ASP A 45 3.54 15.33 9.09
CA ASP A 45 2.35 15.87 8.46
C ASP A 45 1.77 14.85 7.49
N SER A 46 0.52 14.44 7.73
CA SER A 46 -0.09 13.35 6.98
C SER A 46 -0.64 13.74 5.61
N GLY A 47 -0.88 15.03 5.35
CA GLY A 47 -1.44 15.49 4.08
C GLY A 47 -0.40 15.36 2.97
N THR A 48 0.68 16.14 3.09
CA THR A 48 1.79 16.14 2.11
C THR A 48 2.44 14.76 1.97
N PHE A 49 2.47 13.97 3.06
CA PHE A 49 2.98 12.61 3.00
C PHE A 49 2.09 11.69 2.14
N ALA A 50 0.76 11.78 2.28
CA ALA A 50 -0.16 10.93 1.56
C ALA A 50 -0.07 11.15 0.05
N ASP A 51 0.05 12.40 -0.41
CA ASP A 51 0.16 12.74 -1.83
C ASP A 51 1.47 12.21 -2.43
N ASN A 52 2.60 12.40 -1.73
CA ASN A 52 3.91 11.88 -2.16
C ASN A 52 3.93 10.35 -2.18
N LEU A 53 3.29 9.72 -1.21
CA LEU A 53 3.14 8.28 -1.15
C LEU A 53 2.29 7.77 -2.32
N ASP A 54 1.16 8.42 -2.61
CA ASP A 54 0.24 8.04 -3.69
C ASP A 54 0.94 8.03 -5.06
N GLN A 55 1.64 9.12 -5.39
CA GLN A 55 2.42 9.21 -6.64
C GLN A 55 3.46 8.09 -6.75
N TYR A 56 4.16 7.77 -5.66
CA TYR A 56 5.16 6.71 -5.66
C TYR A 56 4.54 5.31 -5.75
N LEU A 57 3.39 5.10 -5.09
CA LEU A 57 2.66 3.84 -5.17
C LEU A 57 2.15 3.58 -6.59
N ILE A 58 1.65 4.60 -7.29
CA ILE A 58 1.25 4.48 -8.71
C ILE A 58 2.43 3.98 -9.55
N HIS A 59 3.63 4.56 -9.37
CA HIS A 59 4.82 4.11 -10.08
C HIS A 59 5.24 2.67 -9.70
N LEU A 60 5.22 2.32 -8.41
CA LEU A 60 5.51 0.95 -7.98
C LEU A 60 4.51 -0.07 -8.56
N LEU A 61 3.23 0.31 -8.62
CA LEU A 61 2.18 -0.55 -9.15
C LEU A 61 2.35 -0.74 -10.66
N SER A 62 2.67 0.31 -11.42
CA SER A 62 2.88 0.17 -12.87
C SER A 62 4.03 -0.76 -13.24
N GLU A 63 5.05 -0.86 -12.39
CA GLU A 63 6.25 -1.67 -12.65
C GLU A 63 6.10 -3.14 -12.17
N PHE A 64 5.41 -3.37 -11.05
CA PHE A 64 5.49 -4.66 -10.34
C PHE A 64 4.14 -5.30 -10.02
N ALA A 65 3.03 -4.58 -10.16
CA ALA A 65 1.73 -5.07 -9.72
C ALA A 65 0.98 -5.82 -10.82
N ASP A 66 0.15 -6.76 -10.39
CA ASP A 66 -0.80 -7.42 -11.27
C ASP A 66 -1.99 -6.47 -11.54
N PRO A 67 -2.28 -6.13 -12.81
CA PRO A 67 -3.35 -5.18 -13.15
C PRO A 67 -4.75 -5.66 -12.76
N ASP A 68 -4.97 -6.97 -12.61
CA ASP A 68 -6.26 -7.56 -12.24
C ASP A 68 -6.45 -7.68 -10.72
N THR A 69 -5.40 -7.35 -9.96
CA THR A 69 -5.39 -7.46 -8.50
C THR A 69 -5.62 -6.11 -7.83
N VAL A 70 -6.59 -6.05 -6.91
CA VAL A 70 -6.88 -4.84 -6.14
C VAL A 70 -5.91 -4.69 -4.96
N TYR A 71 -5.12 -3.62 -4.98
CA TYR A 71 -4.17 -3.31 -3.91
C TYR A 71 -4.73 -2.25 -2.96
N ASN A 72 -4.61 -2.49 -1.66
CA ASN A 72 -5.11 -1.62 -0.61
C ASN A 72 -3.98 -1.21 0.34
N PHE A 73 -3.83 0.09 0.56
CA PHE A 73 -2.87 0.66 1.48
C PHE A 73 -3.59 1.52 2.52
N GLN A 74 -3.45 1.12 3.79
CA GLN A 74 -4.01 1.84 4.93
C GLN A 74 -2.91 2.67 5.58
N LEU A 75 -3.03 3.99 5.49
CA LEU A 75 -2.14 4.92 6.14
C LEU A 75 -2.63 5.17 7.58
N LEU A 76 -1.86 4.72 8.55
CA LEU A 76 -2.20 4.76 9.98
C LEU A 76 -1.24 5.71 10.71
N LYS A 77 -1.76 6.47 11.67
CA LYS A 77 -0.95 7.24 12.63
C LYS A 77 -1.36 6.83 14.04
N GLY A 78 -0.48 6.10 14.73
CA GLY A 78 -0.87 5.35 15.94
C GLY A 78 -1.96 4.32 15.60
N LYS A 79 -3.12 4.42 16.26
CA LYS A 79 -4.29 3.56 16.00
C LYS A 79 -5.30 4.17 15.03
N LYS A 80 -5.08 5.40 14.56
CA LYS A 80 -6.03 6.14 13.72
C LYS A 80 -5.74 5.91 12.24
N LEU A 81 -6.77 5.54 11.48
CA LEU A 81 -6.72 5.57 10.02
C LEU A 81 -6.76 7.02 9.54
N ILE A 82 -5.75 7.40 8.76
CA ILE A 82 -5.62 8.74 8.20
C ILE A 82 -6.08 8.77 6.74
N SER A 83 -5.65 7.78 5.96
CA SER A 83 -6.06 7.65 4.57
C SER A 83 -6.10 6.18 4.16
N LYS A 84 -6.90 5.87 3.13
CA LYS A 84 -6.94 4.57 2.48
C LYS A 84 -6.78 4.78 0.98
N LEU A 85 -5.70 4.25 0.43
CA LEU A 85 -5.40 4.27 -1.00
C LEU A 85 -5.75 2.90 -1.59
N VAL A 86 -6.54 2.89 -2.67
CA VAL A 86 -7.02 1.67 -3.33
C VAL A 86 -6.76 1.78 -4.82
N TYR A 87 -6.06 0.79 -5.37
CA TYR A 87 -5.61 0.78 -6.76
C TYR A 87 -6.12 -0.44 -7.51
N ASN A 88 -6.10 -0.36 -8.84
CA ASN A 88 -6.63 -1.38 -9.75
C ASN A 88 -8.07 -1.77 -9.41
N LYS A 89 -8.82 -0.84 -8.79
CA LYS A 89 -10.23 -1.06 -8.52
C LYS A 89 -10.88 -1.27 -9.89
N PRO A 90 -11.53 -2.42 -10.15
CA PRO A 90 -12.22 -2.61 -11.39
C PRO A 90 -13.18 -1.44 -11.54
N ALA A 91 -13.20 -0.81 -12.73
CA ALA A 91 -14.23 0.16 -13.05
C ALA A 91 -15.54 -0.55 -12.70
N THR A 92 -16.24 -0.04 -11.68
CA THR A 92 -17.60 -0.49 -11.41
C THR A 92 -18.36 -0.16 -12.68
N ASN A 93 -18.49 -1.15 -13.58
CA ASN A 93 -19.47 -1.12 -14.64
C ASN A 93 -20.79 -0.97 -13.88
N LYS A 94 -21.23 0.29 -13.77
CA LYS A 94 -22.60 0.64 -13.43
C LYS A 94 -23.42 0.08 -14.59
N ILE A 95 -23.81 -1.18 -14.46
CA ILE A 95 -24.94 -1.70 -15.21
C ILE A 95 -26.18 -1.36 -14.39
N ALA A 96 -27.16 -0.81 -15.10
CA ALA A 96 -28.56 -0.56 -14.74
C ALA A 96 -28.87 0.80 -14.08
N PRO A 97 -30.01 1.42 -14.42
CA PRO A 97 -31.16 0.87 -15.15
C PRO A 97 -31.13 1.01 -16.68
#